data_AF-A0A972UV47-F1
#
_entry.id   AF-A0A972UV47-F1
#
_cell.length_a   1.000
_cell.length_b   1.000
_cell.length_c   1.000
_cell.angle_alpha   90.00
_cell.angle_beta   90.00
_cell.angle_gamma   90.00
#
_symmetry.space_group_name_H-M   'P 1'
#
loop_
_entity.id
_entity.type
_entity.pdbx_description
1 polymer ?
#
loop_
_entity_poly.entity_id
_entity_poly.type
_entity_poly.pdbx_seq_one_letter_code
_entity_poly.pdbx_strand_id
1 'polypeptide(L)'
;MKLRTLSVVFLAAFISGCGLLGNKGGGGGSSRTTGWSYNNPETGDIPYQSGYQQEAGPGLIFIEGGTFTMGRVEQDVMYNWDNHPRRVTVASFYMDEAEVSNQDYLEYLHWLKRVYPGDTAKMNAALPDTNQWRDELAYNDPYIRNYLRHPAYADYPVVGVSWNQANDYSSWRTDRVNE
;
A
#
# COMPACT_ATOMS: atom_id res chain seq x y z
N MET A 1 -22.00 -42.17 -65.48
CA MET A 1 -22.35 -41.58 -64.17
C MET A 1 -21.48 -42.16 -63.04
N LYS A 2 -20.14 -42.01 -63.06
CA LYS A 2 -19.27 -42.60 -62.01
C LYS A 2 -18.14 -41.70 -61.47
N LEU A 3 -17.98 -40.47 -61.98
CA LEU A 3 -16.90 -39.58 -61.54
C LEU A 3 -17.34 -38.53 -60.49
N ARG A 4 -18.63 -38.21 -60.42
CA ARG A 4 -19.16 -37.20 -59.47
C ARG A 4 -19.33 -37.71 -58.04
N THR A 5 -19.49 -39.02 -57.84
CA THR A 5 -19.61 -39.63 -56.51
C THR A 5 -18.26 -39.79 -55.80
N LEU A 6 -17.15 -39.88 -56.55
CA LEU A 6 -15.80 -40.00 -55.97
C LEU A 6 -15.33 -38.69 -55.30
N SER A 7 -15.72 -37.54 -55.86
CA SER A 7 -15.38 -36.21 -55.32
C SER A 7 -16.08 -35.91 -53.99
N VAL A 8 -17.26 -36.50 -53.75
CA VAL A 8 -18.02 -36.29 -52.49
C VAL A 8 -17.44 -37.10 -51.33
N VAL A 9 -16.88 -38.28 -51.61
CA VAL A 9 -16.24 -39.12 -50.57
C VAL A 9 -14.90 -38.51 -50.11
N PHE A 10 -14.16 -37.85 -51.00
CA PHE A 10 -12.92 -37.16 -50.63
C PHE A 10 -13.14 -35.92 -49.74
N LEU A 11 -14.30 -35.26 -49.87
CA LEU A 11 -14.65 -34.10 -49.05
C LEU A 11 -15.12 -34.50 -47.64
N ALA A 12 -15.75 -35.67 -47.49
CA ALA A 12 -16.16 -36.20 -46.19
C ALA A 12 -14.98 -36.71 -45.34
N ALA A 13 -13.90 -37.16 -45.97
CA ALA A 13 -12.70 -37.63 -45.27
C ALA A 13 -11.89 -36.50 -44.60
N PHE A 14 -12.08 -35.25 -45.03
CA PHE A 14 -11.43 -34.08 -44.41
C PHE A 14 -12.07 -33.63 -43.10
N ILE A 15 -13.26 -34.14 -42.76
CA ILE A 15 -14.00 -33.76 -41.54
C ILE A 15 -13.69 -34.74 -40.38
N SER A 16 -13.02 -35.87 -40.66
CA SER A 16 -12.50 -36.79 -39.63
C SER A 16 -11.05 -36.49 -39.21
N GLY A 17 -10.57 -35.27 -39.46
CA GLY A 17 -9.32 -34.75 -38.92
C GLY A 17 -9.54 -34.18 -37.52
N CYS A 18 -8.91 -34.81 -36.52
CA CYS A 18 -8.98 -34.49 -35.10
C CYS A 18 -8.94 -32.99 -34.73
N GLY A 19 -9.78 -32.60 -33.77
CA GLY A 19 -9.39 -31.62 -32.75
C GLY A 19 -9.74 -30.15 -32.97
N LEU A 20 -10.58 -29.78 -33.95
CA LEU A 20 -10.94 -28.37 -34.17
C LEU A 20 -11.97 -27.79 -33.17
N LEU A 21 -12.42 -28.58 -32.18
CA LEU A 21 -13.28 -28.16 -31.07
C LEU A 21 -12.56 -28.36 -29.73
N GLY A 22 -11.38 -27.74 -29.62
CA GLY A 22 -10.66 -27.61 -28.36
C GLY A 22 -11.42 -26.67 -27.43
N ASN A 23 -12.12 -27.28 -26.48
CA ASN A 23 -12.73 -26.67 -25.32
C ASN A 23 -11.76 -25.66 -24.67
N LYS A 24 -11.92 -24.36 -24.94
CA LYS A 24 -11.27 -23.27 -24.18
C LYS A 24 -12.02 -23.11 -22.85
N GLY A 25 -11.92 -24.14 -22.01
CA GLY A 25 -12.40 -24.13 -20.64
C GLY A 25 -11.28 -23.75 -19.70
N GLY A 26 -11.43 -22.60 -19.04
CA GLY A 26 -10.86 -22.30 -17.73
C GLY A 26 -9.34 -22.06 -17.67
N GLY A 27 -8.96 -20.80 -17.45
CA GLY A 27 -7.58 -20.42 -17.15
C GLY A 27 -7.07 -21.08 -15.87
N GLY A 28 -6.22 -22.08 -16.02
CA GLY A 28 -5.32 -22.57 -14.97
C GLY A 28 -3.98 -22.80 -15.65
N GLY A 29 -3.05 -21.85 -15.51
CA GLY A 29 -1.73 -21.96 -16.13
C GLY A 29 -1.05 -23.27 -15.71
N SER A 30 -0.36 -23.93 -16.62
CA SER A 30 0.60 -24.97 -16.23
C SER A 30 1.90 -24.29 -15.82
N SER A 31 2.57 -24.83 -14.79
CA SER A 31 3.87 -24.35 -14.35
C SER A 31 4.90 -24.41 -15.48
N ARG A 32 5.53 -23.27 -15.77
CA ARG A 32 6.56 -23.16 -16.83
C ARG A 32 7.79 -24.01 -16.56
N THR A 33 8.06 -24.31 -15.29
CA THR A 33 9.26 -25.06 -14.86
C THR A 33 8.99 -26.55 -14.72
N THR A 34 7.82 -26.93 -14.20
CA THR A 34 7.51 -28.34 -13.86
C THR A 34 6.44 -28.98 -14.73
N GLY A 35 5.71 -28.19 -15.52
CA GLY A 35 4.59 -28.66 -16.35
C GLY A 35 3.32 -29.02 -15.56
N TRP A 36 3.35 -28.93 -14.24
CA TRP A 36 2.22 -29.27 -13.38
C TRP A 36 1.10 -28.25 -13.48
N SER A 37 -0.15 -28.71 -13.44
CA SER A 37 -1.34 -27.85 -13.38
C SER A 37 -1.45 -27.20 -12.01
N TYR A 38 -1.61 -25.88 -11.94
CA TYR A 38 -1.90 -25.21 -10.67
C TYR A 38 -3.31 -25.55 -10.16
N ASN A 39 -3.51 -25.47 -8.83
CA ASN A 39 -4.79 -25.73 -8.14
C ASN A 39 -5.41 -27.13 -8.41
N ASN A 40 -4.57 -28.17 -8.62
CA ASN A 40 -5.03 -29.55 -8.79
C ASN A 40 -4.61 -30.41 -7.58
N PRO A 41 -5.55 -31.16 -6.95
CA PRO A 41 -5.25 -32.00 -5.79
C PRO A 41 -4.21 -33.09 -6.07
N GLU A 42 -4.04 -33.52 -7.32
CA GLU A 42 -3.00 -34.50 -7.71
C GLU A 42 -1.56 -33.95 -7.61
N THR A 43 -1.39 -32.63 -7.66
CA THR A 43 -0.10 -31.95 -7.60
C THR A 43 0.14 -31.23 -6.27
N GLY A 44 -0.67 -31.56 -5.27
CA GLY A 44 -0.56 -31.01 -3.91
C GLY A 44 -1.11 -29.59 -3.77
N ASP A 45 -2.07 -29.20 -4.62
CA ASP A 45 -2.78 -27.91 -4.54
C ASP A 45 -1.83 -26.70 -4.47
N ILE A 46 -0.91 -26.59 -5.42
CA ILE A 46 -0.06 -25.41 -5.56
C ILE A 46 -0.96 -24.20 -5.83
N PRO A 47 -1.03 -23.20 -4.93
CA PRO A 47 -1.93 -22.08 -5.09
C PRO A 47 -1.46 -21.19 -6.24
N TYR A 48 -2.36 -20.95 -7.19
CA TYR A 48 -2.17 -19.95 -8.24
C TYR A 48 -3.38 -19.04 -8.30
N GLN A 49 -3.20 -17.80 -7.84
CA GLN A 49 -4.17 -16.74 -7.99
C GLN A 49 -3.82 -15.95 -9.25
N SER A 50 -4.61 -16.14 -10.31
CA SER A 50 -4.49 -15.36 -11.54
C SER A 50 -5.17 -14.02 -11.36
N GLY A 51 -4.47 -12.92 -11.69
CA GLY A 51 -5.06 -11.58 -11.65
C GLY A 51 -5.00 -10.87 -10.30
N TYR A 52 -3.96 -11.12 -9.49
CA TYR A 52 -3.72 -10.34 -8.27
C TYR A 52 -3.56 -8.85 -8.62
N GLN A 53 -4.54 -8.05 -8.19
CA GLN A 53 -4.48 -6.60 -8.23
C GLN A 53 -4.03 -6.14 -6.83
N GLN A 54 -3.03 -5.28 -6.77
CA GLN A 54 -2.60 -4.73 -5.48
C GLN A 54 -3.69 -3.76 -4.99
N GLU A 55 -4.38 -4.12 -3.91
CA GLU A 55 -5.32 -3.23 -3.23
C GLU A 55 -4.53 -2.21 -2.38
N ALA A 56 -4.95 -0.95 -2.42
CA ALA A 56 -4.37 0.08 -1.57
C ALA A 56 -4.94 -0.05 -0.15
N GLY A 57 -4.10 0.16 0.86
CA GLY A 57 -4.56 0.28 2.24
C GLY A 57 -5.44 1.53 2.45
N PRO A 58 -6.14 1.62 3.59
CA PRO A 58 -7.04 2.74 3.87
C PRO A 58 -6.28 4.07 3.93
N GLY A 59 -6.78 5.08 3.22
CA GLY A 59 -6.20 6.44 3.19
C GLY A 59 -4.91 6.58 2.38
N LEU A 60 -4.51 5.53 1.64
CA LEU A 60 -3.32 5.55 0.79
C LEU A 60 -3.68 5.89 -0.66
N ILE A 61 -2.87 6.76 -1.26
CA ILE A 61 -2.93 7.08 -2.68
C ILE A 61 -1.71 6.49 -3.41
N PHE A 62 -1.93 6.01 -4.64
CA PHE A 62 -0.86 5.51 -5.50
C PHE A 62 -0.11 6.67 -6.15
N ILE A 63 1.21 6.69 -5.96
CA ILE A 63 2.12 7.64 -6.60
C ILE A 63 2.88 6.93 -7.72
N GLU A 64 2.68 7.45 -8.93
CA GLU A 64 3.33 6.93 -10.12
C GLU A 64 4.86 7.09 -10.05
N GLY A 65 5.56 6.03 -10.43
CA GLY A 65 7.01 6.04 -10.52
C GLY A 65 7.48 6.97 -11.63
N GLY A 66 8.56 7.70 -11.38
CA GLY A 66 9.04 8.68 -12.33
C GLY A 66 10.36 9.32 -11.93
N THR A 67 10.82 10.22 -12.80
CA THR A 67 12.03 10.99 -12.58
C THR A 67 11.67 12.46 -12.42
N PHE A 68 12.10 13.08 -11.32
CA PHE A 68 11.90 14.49 -11.06
C PHE A 68 13.20 15.17 -10.62
N THR A 69 13.27 16.49 -10.76
CA THR A 69 14.39 17.28 -10.25
C THR A 69 14.09 17.66 -8.79
N MET A 70 14.79 17.02 -7.86
CA MET A 70 14.72 17.32 -6.43
C MET A 70 15.61 18.51 -6.11
N GLY A 71 15.07 19.44 -5.34
CA GLY A 71 15.80 20.64 -4.91
C GLY A 71 15.31 21.88 -5.66
N ARG A 72 16.16 22.90 -5.70
CA ARG A 72 15.74 24.24 -6.09
C ARG A 72 15.68 24.42 -7.61
N VAL A 73 14.50 24.75 -8.12
CA VAL A 73 14.25 25.08 -9.54
C VAL A 73 14.32 26.58 -9.83
N GLU A 74 14.16 27.44 -8.81
CA GLU A 74 14.10 28.90 -8.93
C GLU A 74 15.26 29.62 -8.21
N GLN A 75 15.51 30.89 -8.53
CA GLN A 75 16.60 31.66 -7.91
C GLN A 75 16.13 32.32 -6.60
N ASP A 76 16.77 31.97 -5.49
CA ASP A 76 16.64 32.57 -4.16
C ASP A 76 17.43 33.88 -4.15
N VAL A 77 16.78 34.90 -3.61
CA VAL A 77 17.31 36.24 -3.46
C VAL A 77 18.50 36.28 -2.50
N MET A 78 18.57 35.34 -1.54
CA MET A 78 19.62 35.31 -0.51
C MET A 78 20.85 34.48 -0.90
N TYR A 79 20.93 33.94 -2.12
CA TYR A 79 22.09 33.21 -2.65
C TYR A 79 22.64 32.08 -1.75
N ASN A 80 21.81 31.48 -0.88
CA ASN A 80 22.22 30.34 -0.06
C ASN A 80 22.43 29.10 -0.95
N TRP A 81 23.52 28.36 -0.71
CA TRP A 81 24.05 27.28 -1.56
C TRP A 81 23.75 25.87 -1.00
N ASP A 82 22.67 25.72 -0.23
CA ASP A 82 22.39 24.49 0.53
C ASP A 82 21.48 23.50 -0.21
N ASN A 83 20.90 23.90 -1.34
CA ASN A 83 19.88 23.13 -2.05
C ASN A 83 20.14 23.06 -3.57
N HIS A 84 21.02 22.16 -3.99
CA HIS A 84 21.36 21.96 -5.39
C HIS A 84 20.32 21.06 -6.10
N PRO A 85 19.82 21.45 -7.27
CA PRO A 85 18.91 20.61 -8.03
C PRO A 85 19.62 19.34 -8.51
N ARG A 86 19.08 18.18 -8.14
CA ARG A 86 19.53 16.86 -8.60
C ARG A 86 18.37 16.06 -9.13
N ARG A 87 18.59 15.32 -10.21
CA ARG A 87 17.56 14.46 -10.80
C ARG A 87 17.49 13.14 -10.04
N VAL A 88 16.33 12.83 -9.47
CA VAL A 88 16.07 11.62 -8.69
C VAL A 88 14.99 10.81 -9.39
N THR A 89 15.21 9.50 -9.50
CA THR A 89 14.23 8.54 -9.98
C THR A 89 13.70 7.76 -8.79
N VAL A 90 12.38 7.74 -8.61
CA VAL A 90 11.70 7.02 -7.54
C VAL A 90 10.77 5.99 -8.18
N ALA A 91 10.75 4.78 -7.62
CA ALA A 91 9.80 3.75 -8.02
C ALA A 91 8.37 4.15 -7.64
N SER A 92 7.35 3.50 -8.20
CA SER A 92 5.97 3.71 -7.78
C SER A 92 5.77 3.21 -6.34
N PHE A 93 5.06 3.99 -5.52
CA PHE A 93 4.78 3.64 -4.12
C PHE A 93 3.46 4.26 -3.66
N TYR A 94 3.01 3.89 -2.46
CA TYR A 94 1.82 4.46 -1.84
C TYR A 94 2.20 5.48 -0.77
N MET A 95 1.46 6.58 -0.69
CA MET A 95 1.62 7.62 0.34
C MET A 95 0.27 7.92 0.97
N ASP A 96 0.26 8.34 2.23
CA ASP A 96 -0.96 8.84 2.87
C ASP A 96 -1.45 10.11 2.17
N GLU A 97 -2.76 10.22 1.96
CA GLU A 97 -3.37 11.41 1.34
C GLU A 97 -3.22 12.67 2.20
N ALA A 98 -3.27 12.50 3.52
CA ALA A 98 -3.16 13.57 4.50
C ALA A 98 -2.22 13.18 5.65
N GLU A 99 -1.84 14.17 6.45
CA GLU A 99 -1.10 13.97 7.69
C GLU A 99 -1.89 13.10 8.68
N VAL A 100 -1.18 12.42 9.57
CA VAL A 100 -1.82 11.59 10.61
C VAL A 100 -2.61 12.47 11.57
N SER A 101 -3.90 12.17 11.74
CA SER A 101 -4.76 12.95 12.63
C SER A 101 -4.52 12.62 14.11
N ASN A 102 -4.94 13.52 15.00
CA ASN A 102 -4.93 13.26 16.44
C ASN A 102 -5.76 12.02 16.78
N GLN A 103 -6.89 11.81 16.11
CA GLN A 103 -7.75 10.65 16.34
C GLN A 103 -7.06 9.33 15.96
N ASP A 104 -6.37 9.27 14.83
CA ASP A 104 -5.65 8.07 14.40
C ASP A 104 -4.49 7.75 15.36
N TYR A 105 -3.79 8.78 15.84
CA TYR A 105 -2.75 8.58 16.84
C TYR A 105 -3.31 8.14 18.20
N LEU A 106 -4.49 8.62 18.59
CA LEU A 106 -5.19 8.15 19.78
C LEU A 106 -5.63 6.69 19.65
N GLU A 107 -5.99 6.22 18.45
CA GLU A 107 -6.25 4.80 18.18
C GLU A 107 -5.01 3.95 18.49
N TYR A 108 -3.84 4.38 18.02
CA TYR A 108 -2.57 3.73 18.34
C TYR A 108 -2.30 3.65 19.84
N LEU A 109 -2.46 4.77 20.57
CA LEU A 109 -2.28 4.80 22.02
C LEU A 109 -3.30 3.89 22.74
N HIS A 110 -4.55 3.87 22.27
CA HIS A 110 -5.58 3.00 22.81
C HIS A 110 -5.24 1.51 22.59
N TRP A 111 -4.74 1.16 21.40
CA TRP A 111 -4.24 -0.18 21.11
C TRP A 111 -3.08 -0.57 22.01
N LEU A 112 -2.09 0.29 22.19
CA LEU A 112 -0.95 0.05 23.09
C LEU A 112 -1.41 -0.23 24.52
N LYS A 113 -2.35 0.58 25.02
CA LYS A 113 -2.93 0.41 26.36
C LYS A 113 -3.60 -0.95 26.54
N ARG A 114 -4.24 -1.45 25.48
CA ARG A 114 -4.97 -2.73 25.49
C ARG A 114 -4.02 -3.93 25.39
N VAL A 115 -2.99 -3.85 24.55
CA VAL A 115 -2.07 -4.97 24.28
C VAL A 115 -1.02 -5.12 25.38
N TYR A 116 -0.56 -4.02 25.97
CA TYR A 116 0.47 -4.02 27.02
C TYR A 116 -0.08 -3.46 28.34
N PRO A 117 -1.02 -4.16 29.00
CA PRO A 117 -1.53 -3.72 30.28
C PRO A 117 -0.41 -3.77 31.34
N GLY A 118 -0.12 -2.63 31.96
CA GLY A 118 0.88 -2.51 33.03
C GLY A 118 2.27 -2.05 32.59
N ASP A 119 2.56 -1.96 31.28
CA ASP A 119 3.80 -1.36 30.77
C ASP A 119 3.63 0.15 30.58
N THR A 120 3.84 0.89 31.67
CA THR A 120 3.79 2.36 31.63
C THR A 120 4.96 2.96 30.85
N ALA A 121 6.10 2.26 30.73
CA ALA A 121 7.25 2.78 30.03
C ALA A 121 6.97 2.87 28.53
N LYS A 122 6.37 1.83 27.96
CA LYS A 122 5.98 1.81 26.54
C LYS A 122 4.91 2.85 26.21
N MET A 123 3.93 3.03 27.11
CA MET A 123 2.93 4.08 26.98
C MET A 123 3.55 5.48 27.00
N ASN A 124 4.41 5.75 27.98
CA ASN A 124 5.08 7.05 28.10
C ASN A 124 6.01 7.34 26.92
N ALA A 125 6.66 6.32 26.37
CA ALA A 125 7.50 6.45 25.19
C ALA A 125 6.70 6.79 23.92
N ALA A 126 5.44 6.34 23.82
CA ALA A 126 4.56 6.63 22.68
C ALA A 126 3.78 7.95 22.81
N LEU A 127 3.66 8.51 24.02
CA LEU A 127 2.92 9.75 24.22
C LEU A 127 3.63 10.97 23.58
N PRO A 128 2.94 11.78 22.75
CA PRO A 128 3.50 13.00 22.18
C PRO A 128 3.76 14.07 23.26
N ASP A 129 4.75 14.93 23.03
CA ASP A 129 5.01 16.07 23.91
C ASP A 129 3.97 17.17 23.72
N THR A 130 3.04 17.26 24.67
CA THR A 130 2.01 18.30 24.69
C THR A 130 2.52 19.70 25.05
N ASN A 131 3.73 19.83 25.62
CA ASN A 131 4.27 21.11 26.06
C ASN A 131 4.85 21.96 24.94
N GLN A 132 4.96 21.45 23.71
CA GLN A 132 5.48 22.20 22.56
C GLN A 132 4.74 23.53 22.30
N TRP A 133 3.48 23.64 22.72
CA TRP A 133 2.66 24.84 22.54
C TRP A 133 2.99 25.93 23.56
N ARG A 134 3.77 25.61 24.60
CA ARG A 134 4.14 26.55 25.66
C ARG A 134 5.08 27.62 25.11
N ASP A 135 4.70 28.87 25.33
CA ASP A 135 5.53 30.04 25.09
C ASP A 135 5.35 31.02 26.28
N GLU A 136 6.40 31.74 26.66
CA GLU A 136 6.48 32.46 27.94
C GLU A 136 5.43 33.58 28.06
N LEU A 137 5.09 34.23 26.95
CA LEU A 137 4.18 35.39 26.90
C LEU A 137 2.91 35.13 26.07
N ALA A 138 2.68 33.89 25.62
CA ALA A 138 1.52 33.55 24.80
C ALA A 138 0.45 32.79 25.59
N TYR A 139 -0.83 33.04 25.27
CA TYR A 139 -1.96 32.31 25.85
C TYR A 139 -2.23 31.00 25.10
N ASN A 140 -1.31 30.03 25.21
CA ASN A 140 -1.40 28.74 24.52
C ASN A 140 -1.75 27.55 25.43
N ASP A 141 -1.93 27.78 26.73
CA ASP A 141 -2.34 26.76 27.70
C ASP A 141 -3.55 25.91 27.29
N PRO A 142 -4.59 26.43 26.60
CA PRO A 142 -5.69 25.61 26.12
C PRO A 142 -5.23 24.53 25.14
N TYR A 143 -4.26 24.82 24.26
CA TYR A 143 -3.74 23.86 23.29
C TYR A 143 -2.95 22.74 23.96
N ILE A 144 -2.16 23.05 24.99
CA ILE A 144 -1.40 22.04 25.76
C ILE A 144 -2.34 20.96 26.31
N ARG A 145 -3.51 21.34 26.82
CA ARG A 145 -4.45 20.40 27.44
C ARG A 145 -5.34 19.71 26.42
N ASN A 146 -5.81 20.47 25.43
CA ASN A 146 -6.93 20.07 24.59
C ASN A 146 -6.53 19.58 23.20
N TYR A 147 -5.39 20.00 22.64
CA TYR A 147 -5.09 19.72 21.23
C TYR A 147 -5.11 18.22 20.90
N LEU A 148 -4.42 17.40 21.67
CA LEU A 148 -4.40 15.94 21.44
C LEU A 148 -5.70 15.23 21.87
N ARG A 149 -6.48 15.80 22.81
CA ARG A 149 -7.51 15.06 23.56
C ARG A 149 -8.93 15.49 23.29
N HIS A 150 -9.13 16.71 22.81
CA HIS A 150 -10.45 17.30 22.69
C HIS A 150 -11.06 16.96 21.33
N PRO A 151 -12.36 16.57 21.25
CA PRO A 151 -12.99 16.16 20.00
C PRO A 151 -12.92 17.20 18.87
N ALA A 152 -12.93 18.49 19.21
CA ALA A 152 -12.81 19.57 18.22
C ALA A 152 -11.48 19.56 17.43
N TYR A 153 -10.44 18.90 17.95
CA TYR A 153 -9.14 18.77 17.30
C TYR A 153 -8.87 17.37 16.77
N ALA A 154 -9.87 16.48 16.74
CA ALA A 154 -9.72 15.09 16.36
C ALA A 154 -9.10 14.92 14.95
N ASP A 155 -9.57 15.71 13.98
CA ASP A 155 -9.15 15.65 12.58
C ASP A 155 -7.92 16.52 12.26
N TYR A 156 -7.33 17.16 13.28
CA TYR A 156 -6.12 17.97 13.11
C TYR A 156 -4.87 17.09 13.14
N PRO A 157 -3.78 17.50 12.47
CA PRO A 157 -2.56 16.70 12.47
C PRO A 157 -2.00 16.56 13.89
N VAL A 158 -1.47 15.38 14.20
CA VAL A 158 -0.77 15.15 15.46
C VAL A 158 0.55 15.93 15.47
N VAL A 159 0.83 16.60 16.59
CA VAL A 159 2.02 17.44 16.75
C VAL A 159 2.72 17.03 18.05
N GLY A 160 4.04 17.23 18.14
CA GLY A 160 4.84 16.89 19.33
C GLY A 160 5.33 15.44 19.29
N VAL A 161 5.40 14.86 18.09
CA VAL A 161 5.84 13.49 17.84
C VAL A 161 7.30 13.53 17.40
N SER A 162 8.12 12.71 18.05
CA SER A 162 9.52 12.51 17.66
C SER A 162 9.63 11.58 16.45
N TRP A 163 10.77 11.62 15.75
CA TRP A 163 11.02 10.76 14.60
C TRP A 163 10.89 9.26 14.94
N ASN A 164 11.37 8.84 16.12
CA ASN A 164 11.24 7.44 16.59
C ASN A 164 9.77 7.06 16.78
N GLN A 165 8.97 7.92 17.42
CA GLN A 165 7.54 7.69 17.64
C GLN A 165 6.77 7.60 16.31
N ALA A 166 7.09 8.45 15.34
CA ALA A 166 6.48 8.41 14.01
C ALA A 166 6.81 7.12 13.25
N ASN A 167 8.04 6.62 13.38
CA ASN A 167 8.45 5.35 12.80
C ASN A 167 7.74 4.16 13.47
N ASP A 168 7.65 4.14 14.80
CA ASP A 168 6.95 3.10 15.56
C ASP A 168 5.46 3.06 15.23
N TYR A 169 4.82 4.23 15.10
CA TYR A 169 3.43 4.36 14.65
C TYR A 169 3.24 3.79 13.24
N SER A 170 4.12 4.15 12.31
CA SER A 170 4.03 3.68 10.91
C SER A 170 4.22 2.17 10.80
N SER A 171 5.14 1.59 11.57
CA SER A 171 5.33 0.14 11.66
C SER A 171 4.08 -0.53 12.23
N TRP A 172 3.54 0.00 13.33
CA TRP A 172 2.32 -0.53 13.93
C TRP A 172 1.13 -0.50 12.96
N ARG A 173 0.90 0.64 12.28
CA ARG A 173 -0.19 0.77 11.31
C ARG A 173 -0.04 -0.24 10.18
N THR A 174 1.17 -0.41 9.66
CA THR A 174 1.48 -1.40 8.61
C THR A 174 1.14 -2.81 9.08
N ASP A 175 1.51 -3.17 10.30
CA ASP A 175 1.18 -4.47 10.87
C ASP A 175 -0.34 -4.65 11.01
N ARG A 176 -1.08 -3.62 11.46
CA ARG A 176 -2.55 -3.69 11.63
C ARG A 176 -3.31 -3.82 10.31
N VAL A 177 -2.88 -3.12 9.27
CA VAL A 177 -3.55 -3.12 7.96
C VAL A 177 -3.34 -4.44 7.21
N ASN A 178 -2.24 -5.15 7.51
CA ASN A 178 -1.88 -6.41 6.87
C ASN A 178 -2.29 -7.67 7.67
N GLU A 179 -3.04 -7.52 8.78
CA GLU A 179 -3.66 -8.66 9.49
C GLU A 179 -4.79 -9.29 8.68
#